data_AF-A0AAV2R7A3-F1
#
_entry.id   AF-A0AAV2R7A3-F1
#
_cell.length_a   1.000
_cell.length_b   1.000
_cell.length_c   1.000
_cell.angle_alpha   90.00
_cell.angle_beta   90.00
_cell.angle_gamma   90.00
#
_symmetry.space_group_name_H-M   'P 1'
#
loop_
_entity.id
_entity.type
_entity.pdbx_description
1 polymer ?
#
loop_
_entity_poly.entity_id
_entity_poly.type
_entity_poly.pdbx_seq_one_letter_code
_entity_poly.pdbx_strand_id
1 'polypeptide(L)'
;ESDINQLCVVLQTLGTPNEATWPGLTNLPDYKKITFPQSQPVPLEQVLPDAPTEAIDLIKKFLVYHSEKRIPAKKALIHAYFFTAPMAAATCDLPLPQKEKRPAPATQEYVTDLPMSVIAERVSNHLHRITKK
;
A
#
# COMPACT_ATOMS: atom_id res chain seq x y z
N GLU A 1 7.47 3.54 11.73
CA GLU A 1 6.00 3.46 11.55
C GLU A 1 5.60 1.99 11.66
N SER A 2 4.49 1.65 12.32
CA SER A 2 4.04 0.26 12.55
C SER A 2 2.78 -0.03 11.74
N ASP A 3 2.57 -1.29 11.32
CA ASP A 3 1.39 -1.74 10.58
C ASP A 3 0.07 -1.40 11.32
N ILE A 4 0.07 -1.47 12.64
CA ILE A 4 -1.10 -1.12 13.47
C ILE A 4 -1.42 0.37 13.36
N ASN A 5 -0.38 1.22 13.32
CA ASN A 5 -0.58 2.67 13.17
C ASN A 5 -1.09 2.99 11.76
N GLN A 6 -0.62 2.29 10.72
CA GLN A 6 -1.13 2.43 9.37
C GLN A 6 -2.63 2.09 9.30
N LEU A 7 -3.03 0.97 9.91
CA LEU A 7 -4.45 0.62 10.00
C LEU A 7 -5.27 1.71 10.69
N CYS A 8 -4.75 2.27 11.79
CA CYS A 8 -5.41 3.37 12.50
C CYS A 8 -5.63 4.58 11.58
N VAL A 9 -4.61 5.01 10.84
CA VAL A 9 -4.70 6.13 9.89
C VAL A 9 -5.75 5.86 8.82
N VAL A 10 -5.71 4.67 8.20
CA VAL A 10 -6.69 4.29 7.17
C VAL A 10 -8.12 4.32 7.70
N LEU A 11 -8.37 3.77 8.90
CA LEU A 11 -9.68 3.76 9.53
C LEU A 11 -10.15 5.16 9.95
N GLN A 12 -9.25 6.03 10.38
CA GLN A 12 -9.58 7.42 10.72
C GLN A 12 -9.95 8.24 9.48
N THR A 13 -9.29 7.99 8.34
CA THR A 13 -9.59 8.71 7.09
C THR A 13 -10.82 8.15 6.38
N LEU A 14 -10.90 6.83 6.18
CA LEU A 14 -11.96 6.18 5.38
C LEU A 14 -13.17 5.74 6.23
N GLY A 15 -13.10 5.90 7.54
CA GLY A 15 -14.10 5.41 8.48
C GLY A 15 -13.98 3.92 8.77
N THR A 16 -14.65 3.45 9.81
CA THR A 16 -14.60 2.03 10.16
C THR A 16 -15.50 1.21 9.23
N PRO A 17 -14.97 0.17 8.52
CA PRO A 17 -15.78 -0.65 7.64
C PRO A 17 -16.77 -1.52 8.42
N ASN A 18 -17.83 -1.93 7.73
CA ASN A 18 -18.84 -2.84 8.25
C ASN A 18 -19.22 -3.87 7.17
N GLU A 19 -20.07 -4.84 7.49
CA GLU A 19 -20.46 -5.90 6.56
C GLU A 19 -21.18 -5.39 5.30
N ALA A 20 -21.75 -4.18 5.31
CA ALA A 20 -22.34 -3.59 4.12
C ALA A 20 -21.26 -3.05 3.16
N THR A 21 -20.23 -2.39 3.70
CA THR A 21 -19.14 -1.81 2.88
C THR A 21 -18.10 -2.86 2.49
N TRP A 22 -17.78 -3.80 3.38
CA TRP A 22 -16.87 -4.92 3.17
C TRP A 22 -17.48 -6.24 3.66
N PRO A 23 -18.24 -6.94 2.80
CA PRO A 23 -18.78 -8.24 3.14
C PRO A 23 -17.68 -9.26 3.45
N GLY A 24 -17.85 -10.01 4.54
CA GLY A 24 -16.88 -11.01 4.99
C GLY A 24 -15.72 -10.44 5.80
N LEU A 25 -15.75 -9.14 6.15
CA LEU A 25 -14.76 -8.49 7.02
C LEU A 25 -14.56 -9.25 8.34
N THR A 26 -15.65 -9.72 8.96
CA THR A 26 -15.60 -10.45 10.24
C THR A 26 -14.93 -11.83 10.15
N ASN A 27 -14.77 -12.37 8.94
CA ASN A 27 -14.13 -13.65 8.67
C ASN A 27 -12.61 -13.55 8.52
N LEU A 28 -12.05 -12.33 8.48
CA LEU A 28 -10.60 -12.16 8.33
C LEU A 28 -9.86 -12.68 9.57
N PRO A 29 -8.70 -13.36 9.41
CA PRO A 29 -8.00 -14.06 10.50
C PRO A 29 -7.67 -13.20 11.73
N ASP A 30 -7.40 -11.91 11.50
CA ASP A 30 -6.93 -10.98 12.53
C ASP A 30 -7.98 -9.96 12.98
N TYR A 31 -9.19 -9.95 12.38
CA TYR A 31 -10.21 -8.93 12.63
C TYR A 31 -10.58 -8.79 14.12
N LYS A 32 -10.62 -9.90 14.85
CA LYS A 32 -11.00 -9.92 16.28
C LYS A 32 -9.83 -9.79 17.25
N LYS A 33 -8.59 -9.70 16.74
CA LYS A 33 -7.38 -9.65 17.58
C LYS A 33 -7.04 -8.23 18.04
N ILE A 34 -7.47 -7.23 17.28
CA ILE A 34 -7.18 -5.81 17.52
C ILE A 34 -8.49 -5.05 17.37
N THR A 35 -8.78 -4.17 18.33
CA THR A 35 -9.98 -3.31 18.30
C THR A 35 -9.54 -1.87 18.10
N PHE A 36 -10.18 -1.19 17.14
CA PHE A 36 -10.00 0.23 16.88
C PHE A 36 -11.26 1.00 17.28
N PRO A 37 -11.14 2.27 17.71
CA PRO A 37 -12.30 3.13 17.90
C PRO A 37 -13.09 3.29 16.60
N GLN A 38 -14.42 3.26 16.71
CA GLN A 38 -15.29 3.58 15.57
C GLN A 38 -15.04 5.00 15.09
N SER A 39 -14.80 5.15 13.80
CA SER A 39 -14.49 6.42 13.15
C SER A 39 -15.46 6.66 12.00
N GLN A 40 -15.94 7.89 11.88
CA GLN A 40 -16.72 8.32 10.71
C GLN A 40 -15.76 8.64 9.55
N PRO A 41 -16.16 8.38 8.30
CA PRO A 41 -15.34 8.74 7.14
C PRO A 41 -15.16 10.25 7.05
N VAL A 42 -13.92 10.69 6.78
CA VAL A 42 -13.63 12.07 6.42
C VAL A 42 -13.87 12.24 4.92
N PRO A 43 -14.62 13.26 4.47
CA PRO A 43 -14.78 13.52 3.05
C PRO A 43 -13.41 13.71 2.38
N LEU A 44 -13.15 12.99 1.28
CA LEU A 44 -11.85 13.05 0.61
C LEU A 44 -11.55 14.44 0.04
N GLU A 45 -12.57 15.24 -0.20
CA GLU A 45 -12.48 16.66 -0.55
C GLU A 45 -11.81 17.49 0.55
N GLN A 46 -11.96 17.10 1.82
CA GLN A 46 -11.28 17.75 2.95
C GLN A 46 -9.84 17.25 3.10
N VAL A 47 -9.59 15.98 2.74
CA VAL A 47 -8.25 15.37 2.80
C VAL A 47 -7.36 15.87 1.66
N LEU A 48 -7.95 16.12 0.49
CA LEU A 48 -7.28 16.54 -0.73
C LEU A 48 -7.93 17.83 -1.26
N PRO A 49 -7.75 18.97 -0.56
CA PRO A 49 -8.46 20.22 -0.88
C PRO A 49 -8.11 20.79 -2.25
N ASP A 50 -6.90 20.50 -2.75
CA ASP A 50 -6.40 21.02 -4.03
C ASP A 50 -6.67 20.07 -5.21
N ALA A 51 -7.28 18.91 -4.96
CA ALA A 51 -7.53 17.93 -6.01
C ALA A 51 -8.81 18.28 -6.79
N PRO A 52 -8.78 18.18 -8.14
CA PRO A 52 -9.98 18.40 -8.95
C PRO A 52 -11.03 17.31 -8.69
N THR A 53 -12.29 17.63 -8.94
CA THR A 53 -13.43 16.75 -8.63
C THR A 53 -13.31 15.38 -9.28
N GLU A 54 -12.79 15.31 -10.51
CA GLU A 54 -12.56 14.08 -11.27
C GLU A 54 -11.45 13.22 -10.66
N ALA A 55 -10.44 13.85 -10.03
CA ALA A 55 -9.41 13.14 -9.28
C ALA A 55 -10.00 12.52 -8.01
N ILE A 56 -10.79 13.31 -7.27
CA ILE A 56 -11.48 12.82 -6.07
C ILE A 56 -12.39 11.64 -6.41
N ASP A 57 -13.17 11.72 -7.49
CA ASP A 57 -14.03 10.62 -7.95
C ASP A 57 -13.22 9.36 -8.30
N LEU A 58 -12.07 9.52 -8.97
CA LEU A 58 -11.18 8.40 -9.28
C LEU A 58 -10.59 7.78 -8.00
N ILE A 59 -10.14 8.60 -7.05
CA ILE A 59 -9.56 8.15 -5.77
C ILE A 59 -10.60 7.42 -4.93
N LYS A 60 -11.86 7.89 -4.89
CA LYS A 60 -12.98 7.17 -4.23
C LYS A 60 -13.17 5.75 -4.77
N LYS A 61 -12.91 5.54 -6.06
CA LYS A 61 -13.00 4.22 -6.71
C LYS A 61 -11.77 3.33 -6.44
N PHE A 62 -10.62 3.93 -6.15
CA PHE A 62 -9.42 3.20 -5.72
C PHE A 62 -9.47 2.80 -4.25
N LEU A 63 -9.87 3.72 -3.37
CA LEU A 63 -9.84 3.56 -1.92
C LEU A 63 -11.11 2.88 -1.38
N VAL A 64 -11.42 1.70 -1.91
CA VAL A 64 -12.53 0.85 -1.44
C VAL A 64 -11.96 -0.36 -0.68
N TYR A 65 -12.48 -0.59 0.53
CA TYR A 65 -12.08 -1.69 1.40
C TYR A 65 -12.15 -3.06 0.70
N HIS A 66 -13.34 -3.42 0.19
CA HIS A 66 -13.53 -4.67 -0.53
C HIS A 66 -12.76 -4.65 -1.85
N SER A 67 -11.72 -5.48 -1.96
CA SER A 67 -10.79 -5.51 -3.08
C SER A 67 -11.48 -5.70 -4.44
N GLU A 68 -12.49 -6.57 -4.49
CA GLU A 68 -13.22 -6.87 -5.73
C GLU A 68 -14.10 -5.71 -6.21
N LYS A 69 -14.44 -4.77 -5.32
CA LYS A 69 -15.20 -3.56 -5.67
C LYS A 69 -14.30 -2.41 -6.15
N ARG A 70 -12.97 -2.51 -6.01
CA ARG A 70 -12.04 -1.48 -6.49
C ARG A 70 -12.02 -1.42 -8.02
N ILE A 71 -11.85 -0.22 -8.57
CA ILE A 71 -11.73 -0.04 -10.02
C ILE A 71 -10.49 -0.76 -10.59
N PRO A 72 -10.63 -1.62 -11.62
CA PRO A 72 -9.49 -2.20 -12.31
C PRO A 72 -8.70 -1.14 -13.10
N ALA A 73 -7.38 -1.31 -13.19
CA ALA A 73 -6.50 -0.35 -13.89
C ALA A 73 -6.96 -0.02 -15.32
N LYS A 74 -7.41 -1.03 -16.09
CA LYS A 74 -7.93 -0.84 -17.46
C LYS A 74 -9.13 0.13 -17.51
N LYS A 75 -10.02 0.07 -16.50
CA LYS A 75 -11.16 0.98 -16.38
C LYS A 75 -10.75 2.35 -15.85
N ALA A 76 -9.75 2.40 -14.96
CA ALA A 76 -9.23 3.66 -14.44
C ALA A 76 -8.57 4.50 -15.54
N LEU A 77 -7.84 3.88 -16.48
CA LEU A 77 -7.18 4.59 -17.59
C LEU A 77 -8.15 5.32 -18.54
N ILE A 78 -9.41 4.90 -18.59
CA ILE A 78 -10.45 5.54 -19.40
C ILE A 78 -11.33 6.50 -18.57
N HIS A 79 -10.92 6.83 -17.34
CA HIS A 79 -11.64 7.74 -16.47
C HIS A 79 -11.55 9.19 -16.94
N ALA A 80 -12.61 9.98 -16.73
CA ALA A 80 -12.68 11.40 -17.13
C ALA A 80 -11.48 12.21 -16.65
N TYR A 81 -10.94 11.90 -15.47
CA TYR A 81 -9.72 12.50 -14.92
C TYR A 81 -8.56 12.61 -15.93
N PHE A 82 -8.34 11.58 -16.77
CA PHE A 82 -7.25 11.58 -17.74
C PHE A 82 -7.54 12.37 -19.03
N PHE A 83 -8.77 12.88 -19.18
CA PHE A 83 -9.23 13.63 -20.35
C PHE A 83 -9.75 15.04 -19.99
N THR A 84 -9.68 15.42 -18.72
CA THR A 84 -10.03 16.77 -18.23
C THR A 84 -8.76 17.58 -18.05
N ALA A 85 -8.80 18.87 -18.41
CA ALA A 85 -7.67 19.76 -18.18
C ALA A 85 -7.41 19.96 -16.67
N PRO A 86 -6.15 20.13 -16.23
CA PRO A 86 -4.93 20.10 -17.04
C PRO A 86 -4.56 18.68 -17.49
N MET A 87 -4.14 18.54 -18.76
CA MET A 87 -3.63 17.28 -19.28
C MET A 87 -2.28 16.94 -18.62
N ALA A 88 -1.93 15.66 -18.63
CA ALA A 88 -0.63 15.22 -18.14
C ALA A 88 0.51 15.98 -18.82
N ALA A 89 1.50 16.40 -18.03
CA ALA A 89 2.69 17.05 -18.55
C ALA A 89 3.46 16.13 -19.51
N ALA A 90 4.10 16.71 -20.52
CA ALA A 90 4.98 15.96 -21.39
C ALA A 90 6.15 15.39 -20.59
N THR A 91 6.67 14.24 -21.00
CA THR A 91 7.75 13.55 -20.28
C THR A 91 9.03 14.38 -20.15
N CYS A 92 9.29 15.29 -21.10
CA CYS A 92 10.42 16.21 -21.06
C CYS A 92 10.26 17.34 -20.03
N ASP A 93 9.04 17.65 -19.60
CA ASP A 93 8.74 18.76 -18.69
C ASP A 93 8.64 18.30 -17.22
N LEU A 94 8.67 16.99 -16.98
CA LEU A 94 8.65 16.44 -15.63
C LEU A 94 9.98 16.72 -14.91
N PRO A 95 9.94 17.18 -13.64
CA PRO A 95 11.15 17.41 -12.87
C PRO A 95 11.89 16.10 -12.66
N LEU A 96 13.17 16.07 -13.07
CA LEU A 96 14.02 14.92 -12.79
C LEU A 96 14.45 14.94 -11.33
N PRO A 97 14.41 13.79 -10.63
CA PRO A 97 14.94 13.72 -9.28
C PRO A 97 16.43 14.07 -9.31
N GLN A 98 16.88 14.90 -8.37
CA GLN A 98 18.30 15.12 -8.18
C GLN A 98 18.94 13.76 -7.87
N LYS A 99 20.04 13.44 -8.56
CA LYS A 99 20.89 12.30 -8.18
C LYS A 99 21.55 12.64 -6.85
N GLU A 100 20.81 12.53 -5.76
CA GLU A 100 21.43 12.37 -4.46
C GLU A 100 22.36 11.15 -4.57
N LYS A 101 23.57 11.26 -4.05
CA LYS A 101 24.45 10.10 -3.84
C LYS A 101 23.75 9.21 -2.82
N ARG A 102 22.76 8.45 -3.27
CA ARG A 102 22.18 7.36 -2.49
C ARG A 102 23.40 6.53 -2.09
N PRO A 103 23.75 6.42 -0.80
CA PRO A 103 24.81 5.50 -0.42
C PRO A 103 24.40 4.18 -1.07
N ALA A 104 25.29 3.60 -1.86
CA ALA A 104 25.00 2.31 -2.48
C ALA A 104 24.45 1.43 -1.35
N PRO A 105 23.30 0.75 -1.55
CA PRO A 105 22.89 -0.25 -0.57
C PRO A 105 24.12 -1.10 -0.33
N ALA A 106 24.53 -1.24 0.93
CA ALA A 106 25.73 -2.00 1.26
C ALA A 106 25.56 -3.34 0.55
N THR A 107 26.32 -3.55 -0.52
CA THR A 107 26.32 -4.81 -1.24
C THR A 107 26.92 -5.77 -0.23
N GLN A 108 26.09 -6.42 0.57
CA GLN A 108 26.49 -7.68 1.13
C GLN A 108 26.72 -8.55 -0.09
N GLU A 109 27.99 -8.69 -0.46
CA GLU A 109 28.42 -9.68 -1.43
C GLU A 109 27.93 -11.03 -0.89
N TYR A 110 26.78 -11.47 -1.39
CA TYR A 110 26.38 -12.84 -1.23
C TYR A 110 27.33 -13.63 -2.10
N VAL A 111 28.28 -14.33 -1.49
CA VAL A 111 29.13 -15.28 -2.20
C VAL A 111 28.21 -16.34 -2.79
N THR A 112 27.93 -16.21 -4.09
CA THR A 112 27.03 -17.12 -4.83
C THR A 112 27.69 -18.47 -5.10
N ASP A 113 29.02 -18.53 -5.02
CA ASP A 113 29.80 -19.71 -5.39
C ASP A 113 30.10 -20.62 -4.20
N LEU A 114 29.26 -20.57 -3.16
CA LEU A 114 29.40 -21.47 -2.03
C LEU A 114 28.93 -22.87 -2.42
N PRO A 115 29.72 -23.92 -2.14
CA PRO A 115 29.28 -25.29 -2.37
C PRO A 115 28.01 -25.57 -1.55
N MET A 116 27.10 -26.36 -2.12
CA MET A 116 25.78 -26.67 -1.54
C MET A 116 25.85 -27.21 -0.11
N SER A 117 26.97 -27.83 0.29
CA SER A 117 27.21 -28.27 1.67
C SER A 117 27.24 -27.11 2.67
N VAL A 118 27.88 -26.00 2.32
CA VAL A 118 27.99 -24.81 3.19
C VAL A 118 26.65 -24.09 3.27
N ILE A 119 25.89 -24.06 2.18
CA ILE A 119 24.53 -23.51 2.16
C ILE A 119 23.61 -24.34 3.07
N ALA A 120 23.66 -25.67 2.96
CA ALA A 120 22.88 -26.59 3.77
C ALA A 120 23.22 -26.46 5.28
N GLU A 121 24.50 -26.33 5.62
CA GLU A 121 24.93 -26.12 7.01
C GLU A 121 24.40 -24.81 7.58
N ARG A 122 24.46 -23.72 6.81
CA ARG A 122 23.92 -22.41 7.22
C ARG A 122 22.41 -22.47 7.44
N VAL A 123 21.67 -23.13 6.55
CA VAL A 123 20.21 -23.32 6.68
C VAL A 123 19.90 -24.15 7.93
N SER A 124 20.63 -25.25 8.16
CA SER A 124 20.43 -26.11 9.32
C SER A 124 20.69 -25.38 10.65
N ASN A 125 21.80 -24.63 10.72
CA ASN A 125 22.13 -23.81 11.89
C ASN A 125 21.11 -22.68 12.12
N HIS A 126 20.57 -22.09 11.06
CA HIS A 126 19.53 -21.07 11.16
C HIS A 126 18.22 -21.65 11.69
N LEU A 127 17.78 -22.80 11.16
CA LEU A 127 16.61 -23.52 11.63
C LEU A 127 16.74 -23.93 13.09
N HIS A 128 17.91 -24.44 13.50
CA HIS A 128 18.18 -24.80 14.91
C HIS A 128 18.12 -23.62 15.87
N ARG A 129 18.47 -22.41 15.40
CA ARG A 129 18.35 -21.18 16.20
C ARG A 129 16.91 -20.69 16.31
N ILE A 130 16.08 -20.95 15.32
CA ILE A 130 14.66 -20.56 15.31
C ILE A 130 13.82 -21.53 16.16
N THR A 131 14.15 -22.82 16.15
CA THR A 131 13.40 -23.85 16.89
C THR A 131 13.77 -23.96 18.37
N LYS A 132 14.85 -23.29 18.82
CA LYS A 132 15.26 -23.22 20.24
C LYS A 132 14.76 -21.96 20.98
N LYS A 133 13.75 -21.25 20.45
CA LYS A 133 13.14 -20.09 21.10
C LYS A 133 11.68 -20.34 21.44
#